data_AF-A0A150PUP4-F1
#
_entry.id   AF-A0A150PUP4-F1
#
_cell.length_a   1.000
_cell.length_b   1.000
_cell.length_c   1.000
_cell.angle_alpha   90.00
_cell.angle_beta   90.00
_cell.angle_gamma   90.00
#
_symmetry.space_group_name_H-M   'P 1'
#
loop_
_entity.id
_entity.type
_entity.pdbx_description
1 polymer ?
#
loop_
_entity_poly.entity_id
_entity_poly.type
_entity_poly.pdbx_seq_one_letter_code
_entity_poly.pdbx_strand_id
1 'polypeptide(L)'
;MRRILFLVLACATASLGSAACGGTEKGNGDTDGGEPGGGAAPGDDSKSGSGQFSVDAQGGTFTAEDGFTIEVPPGAVSEETEITIERVDEAPEGAVGPMYVLGPAGLTFARPITLTLPITLQLEVELDENTVLGAYGFTKKESSDDFAPLARHDVSRESVVTEADRLSSFYPGMVLPTLMASDHRYPSALAADASFLYIASGGPEEAETGDRNDGYVYRAKPGTAELEAMIPADPDPKALWVDDAHVYWASGGDDDPVIPSAIRRVGKASLEVETLVEVGYAVSLIGDGSTLYFGDGWGEKLYKMPLDGGEPVVLASDAGIPEFLAQDAEHIYWTGGAATNKVYKVAKSGGEVTVIAEDEAEPAGIAVDAGFVYWANVGDGGVFKAPIAGGQKTLIHQGVSMSGLALRGSTLFSTDTSGNRSVNAHDLESNRTTVLALDQPVAWRVLAPEGQGVFWSSAGDYRYEGEVAFYQAP
;
A
#
# COMPACT_ATOMS: atom_id res chain seq x y z
N MET A 1 40.73 -12.28 -12.84
CA MET A 1 40.66 -12.92 -14.18
C MET A 1 39.89 -14.23 -14.08
N ARG A 2 38.63 -14.23 -14.53
CA ARG A 2 37.91 -15.27 -15.32
C ARG A 2 36.41 -14.99 -15.14
N ARG A 3 35.85 -14.33 -16.15
CA ARG A 3 34.41 -14.08 -16.32
C ARG A 3 33.74 -15.38 -16.77
N ILE A 4 32.58 -15.70 -16.21
CA ILE A 4 31.65 -16.67 -16.81
C ILE A 4 30.32 -15.96 -17.01
N LEU A 5 29.88 -16.02 -18.27
CA LEU A 5 28.80 -15.30 -18.92
C LEU A 5 27.53 -16.17 -18.81
N PHE A 6 26.42 -15.64 -18.30
CA PHE A 6 25.12 -16.30 -18.40
C PHE A 6 24.38 -15.81 -19.65
N LEU A 7 23.96 -16.78 -20.46
CA LEU A 7 23.29 -16.63 -21.74
C LEU A 7 21.77 -16.47 -21.51
N VAL A 8 21.18 -15.44 -22.10
CA VAL A 8 19.73 -15.24 -22.19
C VAL A 8 19.16 -16.17 -23.27
N LEU A 9 18.12 -16.94 -22.93
CA LEU A 9 17.38 -17.80 -23.86
C LEU A 9 16.06 -17.11 -24.24
N ALA A 10 16.00 -16.58 -25.46
CA ALA A 10 14.78 -16.05 -26.07
C ALA A 10 14.05 -17.18 -26.83
N CYS A 11 12.78 -17.43 -26.48
CA CYS A 11 11.89 -18.31 -27.22
C CYS A 11 11.32 -17.58 -28.45
N ALA A 12 11.59 -18.12 -29.64
CA ALA A 12 10.94 -17.74 -30.89
C ALA A 12 9.88 -18.78 -31.24
N THR A 13 8.61 -18.38 -31.34
CA THR A 13 7.55 -19.21 -31.93
C THR A 13 7.36 -18.82 -33.40
N ALA A 14 7.61 -19.78 -34.28
CA ALA A 14 7.38 -19.68 -35.71
C ALA A 14 5.93 -20.07 -36.05
N SER A 15 5.23 -19.21 -36.80
CA SER A 15 3.96 -19.49 -37.46
C SER A 15 4.17 -19.73 -38.96
N LEU A 16 3.70 -20.86 -39.49
CA LEU A 16 3.50 -21.10 -40.92
C LEU A 16 2.21 -21.92 -41.08
N GLY A 17 1.16 -21.33 -41.68
CA GLY A 17 0.67 -21.68 -43.03
C GLY A 17 -0.60 -22.56 -42.90
N SER A 18 -1.66 -22.48 -43.71
CA SER A 18 -1.80 -21.97 -45.07
C SER A 18 -3.29 -21.92 -45.48
N ALA A 19 -3.60 -20.98 -46.38
CA ALA A 19 -4.56 -20.97 -47.50
C ALA A 19 -5.84 -21.84 -47.48
N ALA A 20 -6.99 -21.26 -47.87
CA ALA A 20 -7.46 -21.33 -49.28
C ALA A 20 -8.84 -20.65 -49.48
N CYS A 21 -9.01 -20.13 -50.70
CA CYS A 21 -10.12 -19.37 -51.27
C CYS A 21 -11.45 -20.13 -51.38
N GLY A 22 -12.55 -19.37 -51.55
CA GLY A 22 -13.66 -19.84 -52.38
C GLY A 22 -14.99 -19.09 -52.24
N GLY A 23 -15.39 -18.37 -53.30
CA GLY A 23 -16.77 -18.49 -53.81
C GLY A 23 -17.78 -17.37 -53.50
N THR A 24 -17.91 -16.46 -54.46
CA THR A 24 -19.07 -15.62 -54.81
C THR A 24 -20.37 -16.40 -55.03
N GLU A 25 -21.55 -15.85 -54.68
CA GLU A 25 -22.58 -15.35 -55.63
C GLU A 25 -23.92 -14.96 -54.98
N LYS A 26 -24.68 -14.17 -55.76
CA LYS A 26 -25.86 -13.35 -55.49
C LYS A 26 -27.17 -14.15 -55.31
N GLY A 27 -28.18 -13.50 -54.73
CA GLY A 27 -29.59 -13.83 -54.95
C GLY A 27 -30.57 -12.82 -54.33
N ASN A 28 -31.15 -11.98 -55.18
CA ASN A 28 -32.16 -10.96 -54.86
C ASN A 28 -33.58 -11.58 -54.90
N GLY A 29 -34.55 -11.04 -54.15
CA GLY A 29 -35.96 -11.43 -54.31
C GLY A 29 -36.93 -10.82 -53.31
N ASP A 30 -37.44 -9.63 -53.63
CA ASP A 30 -38.63 -9.00 -53.04
C ASP A 30 -39.88 -9.87 -53.17
N THR A 31 -40.80 -9.82 -52.19
CA THR A 31 -42.23 -9.64 -52.47
C THR A 31 -42.95 -8.92 -51.33
N ASP A 32 -43.83 -8.04 -51.79
CA ASP A 32 -44.61 -6.99 -51.14
C ASP A 32 -45.88 -7.52 -50.44
N GLY A 33 -46.41 -6.77 -49.46
CA GLY A 33 -47.68 -7.06 -48.79
C GLY A 33 -48.00 -6.11 -47.64
N GLY A 34 -48.74 -5.03 -47.96
CA GLY A 34 -49.00 -3.89 -47.07
C GLY A 34 -50.03 -4.08 -45.92
N GLU A 35 -49.76 -3.29 -44.86
CA GLU A 35 -50.62 -2.43 -43.99
C GLU A 35 -52.00 -2.89 -43.44
N PRO A 36 -52.55 -2.27 -42.35
CA PRO A 36 -52.04 -1.14 -41.51
C PRO A 36 -52.21 -1.31 -39.97
N GLY A 37 -51.62 -0.39 -39.20
CA GLY A 37 -52.32 0.22 -38.04
C GLY A 37 -51.64 0.18 -36.66
N GLY A 38 -51.06 1.32 -36.27
CA GLY A 38 -51.36 2.01 -35.01
C GLY A 38 -50.82 1.45 -33.69
N GLY A 39 -49.73 2.03 -33.21
CA GLY A 39 -49.29 1.92 -31.82
C GLY A 39 -47.92 2.55 -31.62
N ALA A 40 -47.88 3.87 -31.41
CA ALA A 40 -46.66 4.56 -31.03
C ALA A 40 -46.27 4.12 -29.60
N ALA A 41 -45.32 3.20 -29.52
CA ALA A 41 -44.53 2.98 -28.30
C ALA A 41 -43.54 4.15 -28.16
N PRO A 42 -43.28 4.66 -26.94
CA PRO A 42 -42.18 5.59 -26.74
C PRO A 42 -40.88 4.88 -27.13
N GLY A 43 -40.10 5.56 -27.97
CA GLY A 43 -38.88 5.05 -28.57
C GLY A 43 -37.87 4.62 -27.52
N ASP A 44 -37.34 3.43 -27.78
CA ASP A 44 -36.01 2.99 -27.40
C ASP A 44 -34.99 3.96 -28.00
N ASP A 45 -34.46 4.85 -27.15
CA ASP A 45 -33.30 5.68 -27.45
C ASP A 45 -32.16 5.25 -26.51
N SER A 46 -31.58 4.08 -26.79
CA SER A 46 -30.31 3.65 -26.22
C SER A 46 -29.19 4.60 -26.70
N LYS A 47 -28.84 5.59 -25.87
CA LYS A 47 -27.58 6.35 -25.97
C LYS A 47 -26.98 6.49 -24.59
N SER A 48 -25.73 6.04 -24.48
CA SER A 48 -24.95 5.92 -23.25
C SER A 48 -24.94 7.20 -22.39
N GLY A 49 -25.28 7.03 -21.11
CA GLY A 49 -24.75 7.81 -19.97
C GLY A 49 -25.16 9.28 -19.80
N SER A 50 -25.98 9.85 -20.67
CA SER A 50 -26.52 11.22 -20.51
C SER A 50 -28.03 11.15 -20.34
N GLY A 51 -28.57 11.90 -19.37
CA GLY A 51 -29.97 11.78 -18.99
C GLY A 51 -30.52 13.02 -18.32
N GLN A 52 -31.83 13.04 -18.17
CA GLN A 52 -32.55 14.08 -17.46
C GLN A 52 -33.66 13.41 -16.65
N PHE A 53 -33.85 13.83 -15.41
CA PHE A 53 -34.94 13.34 -14.58
C PHE A 53 -35.56 14.50 -13.80
N SER A 54 -36.88 14.49 -13.66
CA SER A 54 -37.62 15.50 -12.89
C SER A 54 -37.96 14.94 -11.51
N VAL A 55 -37.80 15.74 -10.47
CA VAL A 55 -38.19 15.41 -9.09
C VAL A 55 -39.03 16.52 -8.49
N ASP A 56 -40.04 16.12 -7.71
CA ASP A 56 -40.87 17.04 -6.93
C ASP A 56 -40.66 16.80 -5.42
N ALA A 57 -41.56 17.36 -4.60
CA ALA A 57 -41.47 17.26 -3.14
C ALA A 57 -41.55 15.82 -2.60
N GLN A 58 -42.03 14.87 -3.40
CA GLN A 58 -42.07 13.45 -3.05
C GLN A 58 -40.71 12.78 -3.21
N GLY A 59 -39.74 13.44 -3.86
CA GLY A 59 -38.44 12.87 -4.16
C GLY A 59 -38.49 11.91 -5.34
N GLY A 60 -37.43 11.12 -5.51
CA GLY A 60 -37.35 10.14 -6.59
C GLY A 60 -35.97 9.54 -6.74
N THR A 61 -35.89 8.49 -7.56
CA THR A 61 -34.64 7.80 -7.86
C THR A 61 -34.45 7.75 -9.36
N PHE A 62 -33.23 8.06 -9.81
CA PHE A 62 -32.79 7.81 -11.17
C PHE A 62 -31.62 6.82 -11.13
N THR A 63 -31.63 5.85 -12.04
CA THR A 63 -30.54 4.88 -12.22
C THR A 63 -30.16 4.83 -13.70
N ALA A 64 -28.88 5.08 -13.99
CA ALA A 64 -28.30 4.94 -15.32
C ALA A 64 -27.93 3.48 -15.62
N GLU A 65 -27.71 3.18 -16.91
CA GLU A 65 -27.33 1.84 -17.38
C GLU A 65 -25.98 1.35 -16.81
N ASP A 66 -25.07 2.27 -16.48
CA ASP A 66 -23.76 1.97 -15.90
C ASP A 66 -23.80 1.81 -14.37
N GLY A 67 -24.99 1.85 -13.77
CA GLY A 67 -25.20 1.66 -12.34
C GLY A 67 -25.15 2.95 -11.52
N PHE A 68 -24.83 4.12 -12.11
CA PHE A 68 -24.94 5.38 -11.39
C PHE A 68 -26.37 5.63 -10.93
N THR A 69 -26.53 5.92 -9.64
CA THR A 69 -27.85 6.20 -9.05
C THR A 69 -27.82 7.50 -8.27
N ILE A 70 -28.88 8.29 -8.41
CA ILE A 70 -29.18 9.44 -7.56
C ILE A 70 -30.55 9.23 -6.91
N GLU A 71 -30.58 9.26 -5.58
CA GLU A 71 -31.80 9.21 -4.79
C GLU A 71 -32.02 10.56 -4.10
N VAL A 72 -33.12 11.20 -4.45
CA VAL A 72 -33.58 12.46 -3.87
C VAL A 72 -34.65 12.11 -2.82
N PRO A 73 -34.39 12.31 -1.51
CA PRO A 73 -35.37 11.93 -0.50
C PRO A 73 -36.58 12.89 -0.49
N PRO A 74 -37.75 12.44 0.00
CA PRO A 74 -38.92 13.30 0.15
C PRO A 74 -38.59 14.58 0.95
N GLY A 75 -39.03 15.72 0.42
CA GLY A 75 -38.81 17.05 0.98
C GLY A 75 -37.41 17.64 0.73
N ALA A 76 -36.56 17.02 -0.10
CA ALA A 76 -35.28 17.59 -0.49
C ALA A 76 -35.43 18.82 -1.43
N VAL A 77 -36.48 18.84 -2.26
CA VAL A 77 -36.90 19.97 -3.09
C VAL A 77 -38.33 20.38 -2.74
N SER A 78 -38.67 21.65 -2.97
CA SER A 78 -40.02 22.20 -2.69
C SER A 78 -40.90 22.35 -3.94
N GLU A 79 -40.29 22.36 -5.11
CA GLU A 79 -40.94 22.54 -6.41
C GLU A 79 -40.36 21.52 -7.41
N GLU A 80 -41.10 21.26 -8.48
CA GLU A 80 -40.64 20.38 -9.55
C GLU A 80 -39.32 20.91 -10.10
N THR A 81 -38.29 20.07 -10.04
CA THR A 81 -36.92 20.41 -10.36
C THR A 81 -36.38 19.41 -11.36
N GLU A 82 -35.91 19.93 -12.49
CA GLU A 82 -35.25 19.15 -13.52
C GLU A 82 -33.76 18.99 -13.20
N ILE A 83 -33.28 17.75 -13.18
CA ILE A 83 -31.88 17.42 -12.94
C ILE A 83 -31.30 16.79 -14.21
N THR A 84 -30.22 17.38 -14.73
CA THR A 84 -29.47 16.84 -15.88
C THR A 84 -28.27 16.06 -15.40
N ILE A 85 -27.93 14.98 -16.09
CA ILE A 85 -26.81 14.09 -15.78
C ILE A 85 -25.96 13.92 -17.04
N GLU A 86 -24.69 14.26 -16.94
CA GLU A 86 -23.70 14.04 -18.00
C GLU A 86 -22.56 13.16 -17.47
N ARG A 87 -22.33 12.00 -18.11
CA ARG A 87 -21.21 11.11 -17.81
C ARG A 87 -19.95 11.52 -18.57
N VAL A 88 -18.83 11.54 -17.87
CA VAL A 88 -17.49 11.89 -18.35
C VAL A 88 -16.53 10.77 -17.99
N ASP A 89 -15.99 10.07 -19.00
CA ASP A 89 -15.09 8.93 -18.80
C ASP A 89 -13.67 9.33 -18.34
N GLU A 90 -13.18 10.49 -18.77
CA GLU A 90 -11.88 11.03 -18.34
C GLU A 90 -12.02 11.74 -16.98
N ALA A 91 -12.00 10.95 -15.91
CA ALA A 91 -12.06 11.45 -14.54
C ALA A 91 -10.68 11.90 -14.01
N PRO A 92 -10.63 12.72 -12.93
CA PRO A 92 -9.38 13.18 -12.33
C PRO A 92 -8.45 12.07 -11.85
N GLU A 93 -7.18 12.41 -11.58
CA GLU A 93 -6.21 11.47 -11.01
C GLU A 93 -6.74 10.83 -9.71
N GLY A 94 -6.51 9.52 -9.56
CA GLY A 94 -7.04 8.73 -8.46
C GLY A 94 -8.50 8.28 -8.64
N ALA A 95 -9.19 8.67 -9.72
CA ALA A 95 -10.51 8.13 -10.04
C ALA A 95 -10.47 6.62 -10.29
N VAL A 96 -11.49 5.92 -9.79
CA VAL A 96 -11.69 4.47 -9.97
C VAL A 96 -12.95 4.16 -10.77
N GLY A 97 -13.56 5.19 -11.36
CA GLY A 97 -14.74 5.12 -12.21
C GLY A 97 -15.00 6.45 -12.92
N PRO A 98 -16.08 6.54 -13.70
CA PRO A 98 -16.42 7.75 -14.44
C PRO A 98 -16.83 8.91 -13.51
N MET A 99 -16.75 10.13 -14.04
CA MET A 99 -17.28 11.33 -13.42
C MET A 99 -18.68 11.66 -13.96
N TYR A 100 -19.55 12.21 -13.12
CA TYR A 100 -20.90 12.65 -13.44
C TYR A 100 -21.04 14.14 -13.14
N VAL A 101 -21.38 14.94 -14.15
CA VAL A 101 -21.66 16.37 -14.02
C VAL A 101 -23.17 16.54 -13.89
N LEU A 102 -23.61 17.00 -12.72
CA LEU A 102 -25.04 17.18 -12.43
C LEU A 102 -25.45 18.66 -12.54
N GLY A 103 -26.58 18.90 -13.21
CA GLY A 103 -27.17 20.23 -13.38
C GLY A 103 -28.58 20.32 -12.80
N PRO A 104 -29.07 21.53 -12.45
CA PRO A 104 -28.38 22.81 -12.51
C PRO A 104 -27.28 22.95 -11.44
N ALA A 105 -26.09 23.39 -11.86
CA ALA A 105 -24.92 23.46 -11.00
C ALA A 105 -25.17 24.35 -9.77
N GLY A 106 -24.78 23.87 -8.58
CA GLY A 106 -24.91 24.62 -7.32
C GLY A 106 -26.31 24.64 -6.73
N LEU A 107 -27.30 23.96 -7.32
CA LEU A 107 -28.59 23.71 -6.66
C LEU A 107 -28.35 23.04 -5.31
N THR A 108 -28.96 23.55 -4.25
CA THR A 108 -28.86 22.98 -2.89
C THR A 108 -30.16 22.29 -2.50
N PHE A 109 -30.04 21.20 -1.76
CA PHE A 109 -31.17 20.41 -1.27
C PHE A 109 -31.41 20.68 0.21
N ALA A 110 -32.68 20.68 0.61
CA ALA A 110 -33.06 20.80 2.02
C ALA A 110 -32.70 19.54 2.83
N ARG A 111 -32.45 18.41 2.16
CA ARG A 111 -32.01 17.13 2.72
C ARG A 111 -30.99 16.52 1.75
N PRO A 112 -29.90 15.91 2.23
CA PRO A 112 -28.88 15.34 1.35
C PRO A 112 -29.46 14.31 0.37
N ILE A 113 -28.98 14.33 -0.87
CA ILE A 113 -29.22 13.28 -1.85
C ILE A 113 -28.22 12.14 -1.63
N THR A 114 -28.63 10.90 -1.92
CA THR A 114 -27.71 9.75 -1.93
C THR A 114 -27.25 9.49 -3.36
N LEU A 115 -25.94 9.30 -3.53
CA LEU A 115 -25.29 8.97 -4.78
C LEU A 115 -24.67 7.58 -4.68
N THR A 116 -24.95 6.73 -5.67
CA THR A 116 -24.21 5.48 -5.89
C THR A 116 -23.34 5.67 -7.14
N LEU A 117 -22.03 5.69 -6.93
CA LEU A 117 -21.02 5.97 -7.96
C LEU A 117 -20.35 4.65 -8.37
N PRO A 118 -20.48 4.19 -9.63
CA PRO A 118 -19.93 2.91 -10.05
C PRO A 118 -18.40 2.91 -10.15
N ILE A 119 -17.78 1.85 -9.65
CA ILE A 119 -16.35 1.57 -9.80
C ILE A 119 -16.19 0.74 -11.08
N THR A 120 -15.39 1.24 -12.01
CA THR A 120 -15.14 0.60 -13.31
C THR A 120 -13.64 0.34 -13.56
N LEU A 121 -12.80 0.60 -12.57
CA LEU A 121 -11.37 0.33 -12.63
C LEU A 121 -11.10 -1.15 -12.93
N GLN A 122 -10.24 -1.41 -13.92
CA GLN A 122 -9.75 -2.76 -14.21
C GLN A 122 -8.51 -3.04 -13.38
N LEU A 123 -8.57 -4.11 -12.60
CA LEU A 123 -7.46 -4.57 -11.77
C LEU A 123 -6.71 -5.71 -12.48
N GLU A 124 -5.41 -5.82 -12.22
CA GLU A 124 -4.61 -6.95 -12.71
C GLU A 124 -5.02 -8.25 -12.01
N VAL A 125 -5.36 -8.15 -10.72
CA VAL A 125 -5.85 -9.26 -9.91
C VAL A 125 -7.19 -8.87 -9.29
N GLU A 126 -8.20 -9.75 -9.42
CA GLU A 126 -9.51 -9.52 -8.82
C GLU A 126 -9.42 -9.48 -7.29
N LEU A 127 -10.18 -8.57 -6.68
CA LEU A 127 -10.30 -8.49 -5.23
C LEU A 127 -11.15 -9.65 -4.71
N ASP A 128 -10.69 -10.26 -3.61
CA ASP A 128 -11.47 -11.27 -2.89
C ASP A 128 -12.79 -10.70 -2.34
N GLU A 129 -13.68 -11.59 -1.86
CA GLU A 129 -15.02 -11.21 -1.40
C GLU A 129 -15.04 -10.24 -0.21
N ASN A 130 -13.96 -10.22 0.59
CA ASN A 130 -13.83 -9.39 1.79
C ASN A 130 -12.96 -8.15 1.55
N THR A 131 -12.52 -7.94 0.30
CA THR A 131 -11.64 -6.86 -0.07
C THR A 131 -12.38 -5.79 -0.88
N VAL A 132 -12.21 -4.54 -0.48
CA VAL A 132 -12.76 -3.37 -1.18
C VAL A 132 -11.67 -2.34 -1.44
N LEU A 133 -11.91 -1.44 -2.39
CA LEU A 133 -11.08 -0.25 -2.54
C LEU A 133 -11.39 0.74 -1.41
N GLY A 134 -10.36 1.43 -0.92
CA GLY A 134 -10.47 2.59 -0.03
C GLY A 134 -11.00 3.83 -0.75
N ALA A 135 -12.02 3.65 -1.58
CA ALA A 135 -12.58 4.68 -2.44
C ALA A 135 -13.64 5.51 -1.70
N TYR A 136 -13.78 6.77 -2.13
CA TYR A 136 -14.70 7.79 -1.66
C TYR A 136 -15.41 8.41 -2.87
N GLY A 137 -16.58 8.99 -2.65
CA GLY A 137 -17.13 9.93 -3.62
C GLY A 137 -16.38 11.25 -3.50
N PHE A 138 -16.02 11.86 -4.61
CA PHE A 138 -15.41 13.18 -4.65
C PHE A 138 -16.38 14.19 -5.23
N THR A 139 -16.33 15.43 -4.76
CA THR A 139 -17.11 16.53 -5.33
C THR A 139 -16.23 17.73 -5.66
N LYS A 140 -16.59 18.46 -6.73
CA LYS A 140 -15.92 19.70 -7.11
C LYS A 140 -16.16 20.78 -6.05
N LYS A 141 -15.08 21.46 -5.60
CA LYS A 141 -15.15 22.55 -4.61
C LYS A 141 -15.81 23.79 -5.22
N GLU A 142 -16.51 24.57 -4.40
CA GLU A 142 -17.09 25.84 -4.84
C GLU A 142 -16.02 26.78 -5.41
N SER A 143 -16.27 27.31 -6.62
CA SER A 143 -15.40 28.29 -7.27
C SER A 143 -13.95 27.82 -7.49
N SER A 144 -13.69 26.52 -7.51
CA SER A 144 -12.40 25.91 -7.84
C SER A 144 -12.58 24.76 -8.83
N ASP A 145 -11.51 24.40 -9.54
CA ASP A 145 -11.43 23.17 -10.34
C ASP A 145 -10.96 21.96 -9.51
N ASP A 146 -10.61 22.17 -8.25
CA ASP A 146 -10.22 21.11 -7.32
C ASP A 146 -11.41 20.30 -6.82
N PHE A 147 -11.13 19.06 -6.41
CA PHE A 147 -12.10 18.17 -5.80
C PHE A 147 -11.78 17.92 -4.32
N ALA A 148 -12.80 17.51 -3.57
CA ALA A 148 -12.69 17.11 -2.18
C ALA A 148 -13.43 15.79 -1.95
N PRO A 149 -12.93 14.90 -1.07
CA PRO A 149 -13.66 13.70 -0.71
C PRO A 149 -14.93 14.06 0.08
N LEU A 150 -15.99 13.31 -0.16
CA LEU A 150 -17.23 13.32 0.59
C LEU A 150 -17.20 12.23 1.67
N ALA A 151 -18.14 12.32 2.62
CA ALA A 151 -18.35 11.24 3.58
C ALA A 151 -18.71 9.94 2.85
N ARG A 152 -18.06 8.84 3.25
CA ARG A 152 -18.33 7.50 2.70
C ARG A 152 -19.37 6.80 3.56
N HIS A 153 -20.52 6.48 2.98
CA HIS A 153 -21.59 5.75 3.66
C HIS A 153 -21.42 4.23 3.51
N ASP A 154 -21.12 3.79 2.29
CA ASP A 154 -20.80 2.40 2.00
C ASP A 154 -19.83 2.32 0.81
N VAL A 155 -19.12 1.21 0.73
CA VAL A 155 -18.27 0.89 -0.41
C VAL A 155 -18.33 -0.61 -0.65
N SER A 156 -18.55 -0.97 -1.91
CA SER A 156 -18.46 -2.33 -2.42
C SER A 156 -17.32 -2.40 -3.44
N ARG A 157 -17.15 -3.57 -4.06
CA ARG A 157 -16.23 -3.70 -5.20
C ARG A 157 -16.75 -2.99 -6.46
N GLU A 158 -18.05 -2.73 -6.52
CA GLU A 158 -18.74 -2.24 -7.71
C GLU A 158 -19.12 -0.76 -7.61
N SER A 159 -19.15 -0.19 -6.40
CA SER A 159 -19.61 1.19 -6.21
C SER A 159 -19.20 1.80 -4.88
N VAL A 160 -19.21 3.14 -4.84
CA VAL A 160 -19.16 3.95 -3.63
C VAL A 160 -20.51 4.62 -3.41
N VAL A 161 -21.03 4.53 -2.19
CA VAL A 161 -22.25 5.24 -1.78
C VAL A 161 -21.86 6.43 -0.90
N THR A 162 -22.36 7.61 -1.27
CA THR A 162 -22.07 8.88 -0.59
C THR A 162 -23.31 9.78 -0.56
N GLU A 163 -23.25 10.86 0.22
CA GLU A 163 -24.29 11.88 0.28
C GLU A 163 -23.74 13.25 -0.14
N ALA A 164 -24.59 14.05 -0.77
CA ALA A 164 -24.30 15.43 -1.13
C ALA A 164 -25.50 16.34 -0.83
N ASP A 165 -25.24 17.58 -0.42
CA ASP A 165 -26.28 18.58 -0.16
C ASP A 165 -26.53 19.49 -1.38
N ARG A 166 -25.81 19.27 -2.48
CA ARG A 166 -25.86 20.09 -3.68
C ARG A 166 -25.53 19.33 -4.95
N LEU A 167 -25.99 19.86 -6.08
CA LEU A 167 -25.54 19.39 -7.40
C LEU A 167 -24.18 19.97 -7.77
N SER A 168 -23.31 19.09 -8.26
CA SER A 168 -21.91 19.35 -8.60
C SER A 168 -21.42 18.29 -9.59
N SER A 169 -20.11 18.23 -9.81
CA SER A 169 -19.43 17.09 -10.44
C SER A 169 -19.04 16.07 -9.38
N PHE A 170 -19.30 14.79 -9.64
CA PHE A 170 -19.01 13.69 -8.72
C PHE A 170 -18.29 12.54 -9.41
N TYR A 171 -17.33 11.92 -8.74
CA TYR A 171 -16.71 10.68 -9.23
C TYR A 171 -16.28 9.80 -8.05
N PRO A 172 -16.22 8.46 -8.21
CA PRO A 172 -15.60 7.59 -7.23
C PRO A 172 -14.09 7.62 -7.42
N GLY A 173 -13.34 7.86 -6.35
CA GLY A 173 -11.88 7.92 -6.40
C GLY A 173 -11.23 7.45 -5.10
N MET A 174 -9.93 7.17 -5.16
CA MET A 174 -9.11 6.89 -4.00
C MET A 174 -8.34 8.14 -3.58
N VAL A 175 -8.12 8.28 -2.27
CA VAL A 175 -7.26 9.33 -1.73
C VAL A 175 -5.82 8.97 -2.06
N LEU A 176 -5.14 9.83 -2.81
CA LEU A 176 -3.77 9.58 -3.21
C LEU A 176 -2.83 9.71 -2.01
N PRO A 177 -1.87 8.77 -1.85
CA PRO A 177 -0.77 8.93 -0.91
C PRO A 177 0.02 10.21 -1.20
N THR A 178 0.49 10.88 -0.15
CA THR A 178 1.42 12.00 -0.28
C THR A 178 2.84 11.46 -0.41
N LEU A 179 3.51 11.77 -1.52
CA LEU A 179 4.92 11.48 -1.71
C LEU A 179 5.75 12.41 -0.80
N MET A 180 6.40 11.83 0.21
CA MET A 180 7.26 12.57 1.14
C MET A 180 8.70 12.66 0.63
N ALA A 181 9.12 11.68 -0.15
CA ALA A 181 10.48 11.58 -0.66
C ALA A 181 10.51 10.77 -1.96
N SER A 182 11.27 11.23 -2.95
CA SER A 182 11.50 10.58 -4.24
C SER A 182 12.99 10.51 -4.56
N ASP A 183 13.35 9.72 -5.57
CA ASP A 183 14.71 9.64 -6.12
C ASP A 183 15.75 9.16 -5.09
N HIS A 184 15.29 8.39 -4.09
CA HIS A 184 16.16 7.73 -3.13
C HIS A 184 16.68 6.44 -3.75
N ARG A 185 17.98 6.18 -3.62
CA ARG A 185 18.58 4.93 -4.11
C ARG A 185 17.96 3.70 -3.46
N TYR A 186 17.73 3.75 -2.15
CA TYR A 186 17.19 2.62 -1.39
C TYR A 186 16.70 3.02 0.03
N PRO A 187 15.46 3.50 0.21
CA PRO A 187 14.89 3.78 1.53
C PRO A 187 14.59 2.46 2.28
N SER A 188 15.58 2.01 3.06
CA SER A 188 15.73 0.66 3.62
C SER A 188 14.91 0.40 4.89
N ALA A 189 14.71 1.43 5.70
CA ALA A 189 13.99 1.32 6.96
C ALA A 189 13.28 2.61 7.34
N LEU A 190 12.18 2.43 8.08
CA LEU A 190 11.33 3.47 8.61
C LEU A 190 11.18 3.30 10.12
N ALA A 191 11.19 4.39 10.87
CA ALA A 191 10.70 4.44 12.24
C ALA A 191 10.05 5.80 12.48
N ALA A 192 9.27 5.93 13.55
CA ALA A 192 8.63 7.19 13.88
C ALA A 192 8.59 7.40 15.39
N ASP A 193 8.57 8.66 15.79
CA ASP A 193 8.10 9.09 17.11
C ASP A 193 6.89 10.02 16.94
N ALA A 194 6.42 10.65 18.01
CA ALA A 194 5.25 11.52 17.97
C ALA A 194 5.40 12.78 17.07
N SER A 195 6.62 13.12 16.63
CA SER A 195 6.93 14.35 15.90
C SER A 195 7.45 14.10 14.48
N PHE A 196 8.20 13.02 14.27
CA PHE A 196 8.92 12.79 13.02
C PHE A 196 8.81 11.34 12.54
N LEU A 197 8.80 11.21 11.21
CA LEU A 197 9.22 10.01 10.51
C LEU A 197 10.74 10.06 10.33
N TYR A 198 11.41 8.93 10.54
CA TYR A 198 12.83 8.72 10.33
C TYR A 198 13.05 7.69 9.23
N ILE A 199 13.99 7.96 8.33
CA ILE A 199 14.23 7.16 7.13
C ILE A 199 15.72 6.85 7.03
N ALA A 200 16.08 5.57 6.95
CA ALA A 200 17.40 5.14 6.51
C ALA A 200 17.37 5.01 4.99
N SER A 201 18.29 5.65 4.28
CA SER A 201 18.35 5.56 2.83
C SER A 201 19.77 5.60 2.32
N GLY A 202 20.06 4.86 1.25
CA GLY A 202 21.32 4.93 0.48
C GLY A 202 21.56 6.25 -0.29
N GLY A 203 20.99 7.36 0.16
CA GLY A 203 21.12 8.71 -0.45
C GLY A 203 20.20 8.96 -1.66
N PRO A 204 20.14 10.23 -2.13
CA PRO A 204 19.46 10.60 -3.37
C PRO A 204 20.33 10.30 -4.60
N GLU A 205 19.72 10.15 -5.77
CA GLU A 205 20.42 9.84 -7.04
C GLU A 205 21.53 10.87 -7.39
N GLU A 206 21.34 12.15 -7.04
CA GLU A 206 22.28 13.24 -7.37
C GLU A 206 23.64 13.17 -6.63
N ALA A 207 23.79 12.29 -5.62
CA ALA A 207 25.08 12.09 -4.95
C ALA A 207 26.09 11.46 -5.92
N GLU A 208 27.17 12.21 -6.20
CA GLU A 208 28.05 12.10 -7.37
C GLU A 208 28.48 10.70 -7.86
N THR A 209 28.64 10.65 -9.18
CA THR A 209 29.15 9.56 -10.01
C THR A 209 30.33 8.80 -9.41
N GLY A 210 30.03 7.65 -8.82
CA GLY A 210 31.03 6.63 -8.54
C GLY A 210 30.65 5.71 -7.39
N ASP A 211 29.53 4.98 -7.52
CA ASP A 211 29.23 3.72 -6.80
C ASP A 211 29.74 3.65 -5.35
N ARG A 212 29.59 4.75 -4.61
CA ARG A 212 29.75 4.73 -3.16
C ARG A 212 28.34 4.47 -2.65
N ASN A 213 28.19 3.41 -1.88
CA ASN A 213 26.93 3.08 -1.21
C ASN A 213 26.79 3.97 0.03
N ASP A 214 26.94 5.28 -0.12
CA ASP A 214 26.83 6.28 0.93
C ASP A 214 25.41 6.85 1.00
N GLY A 215 24.84 6.84 2.20
CA GLY A 215 23.48 7.22 2.49
C GLY A 215 23.36 8.09 3.74
N TYR A 216 22.13 8.35 4.16
CA TYR A 216 21.84 9.20 5.30
C TYR A 216 20.69 8.61 6.12
N VAL A 217 20.66 9.00 7.39
CA VAL A 217 19.44 8.95 8.20
C VAL A 217 18.77 10.32 8.09
N TYR A 218 17.55 10.34 7.55
CA TYR A 218 16.72 11.53 7.42
C TYR A 218 15.64 11.56 8.51
N ARG A 219 15.11 12.75 8.78
CA ARG A 219 13.81 12.94 9.42
C ARG A 219 12.90 13.83 8.59
N ALA A 220 11.59 13.64 8.73
CA ALA A 220 10.56 14.41 8.06
C ALA A 220 9.35 14.62 8.96
N LYS A 221 8.67 15.75 8.84
CA LYS A 221 7.35 15.90 9.47
C LYS A 221 6.33 15.08 8.68
N PRO A 222 5.46 14.29 9.34
CA PRO A 222 4.42 13.53 8.66
C PRO A 222 3.60 14.37 7.67
N GLY A 223 3.41 13.87 6.45
CA GLY A 223 2.64 14.54 5.40
C GLY A 223 3.33 15.71 4.70
N THR A 224 4.63 15.91 4.92
CA THR A 224 5.44 16.94 4.23
C THR A 224 6.50 16.30 3.34
N ALA A 225 6.92 17.00 2.29
CA ALA A 225 8.06 16.62 1.46
C ALA A 225 9.40 17.21 1.95
N GLU A 226 9.42 17.82 3.15
CA GLU A 226 10.62 18.44 3.71
C GLU A 226 11.44 17.42 4.49
N LEU A 227 12.52 16.91 3.86
CA LEU A 227 13.49 16.02 4.48
C LEU A 227 14.67 16.79 5.10
N GLU A 228 15.09 16.37 6.28
CA GLU A 228 16.30 16.86 6.96
C GLU A 228 17.27 15.68 7.22
N ALA A 229 18.48 15.76 6.68
CA ALA A 229 19.54 14.82 7.01
C ALA A 229 20.01 15.03 8.46
N MET A 230 20.01 13.96 9.26
CA MET A 230 20.43 13.99 10.66
C MET A 230 21.92 13.73 10.87
N ILE A 231 22.54 13.07 9.91
CA ILE A 231 23.95 12.67 9.94
C ILE A 231 24.64 13.16 8.66
N PRO A 232 25.98 13.26 8.63
CA PRO A 232 26.72 13.25 7.37
C PRO A 232 26.48 11.95 6.60
N ALA A 233 26.94 11.88 5.35
CA ALA A 233 26.92 10.64 4.58
C ALA A 233 27.57 9.50 5.39
N ASP A 234 26.83 8.41 5.53
CA ASP A 234 27.19 7.20 6.25
C ASP A 234 26.99 6.00 5.32
N PRO A 235 27.89 5.00 5.34
CA PRO A 235 27.78 3.87 4.42
C PRO A 235 26.51 3.04 4.68
N ASP A 236 25.66 3.00 3.67
CA ASP A 236 24.53 2.11 3.51
C ASP A 236 23.71 1.89 4.80
N PRO A 237 23.07 2.94 5.34
CA PRO A 237 22.21 2.77 6.51
C PRO A 237 21.05 1.83 6.14
N LYS A 238 20.94 0.68 6.82
CA LYS A 238 20.01 -0.41 6.47
C LYS A 238 18.78 -0.54 7.37
N ALA A 239 18.99 -0.35 8.66
CA ALA A 239 17.96 -0.54 9.67
C ALA A 239 18.05 0.59 10.68
N LEU A 240 16.91 1.03 11.21
CA LEU A 240 16.89 2.04 12.26
C LEU A 240 15.80 1.78 13.29
N TRP A 241 16.03 2.33 14.48
CA TRP A 241 15.08 2.37 15.58
C TRP A 241 15.24 3.68 16.35
N VAL A 242 14.18 4.15 17.00
CA VAL A 242 14.20 5.41 17.73
C VAL A 242 13.65 5.25 19.14
N ASP A 243 14.29 5.92 20.10
CA ASP A 243 13.74 6.16 21.44
C ASP A 243 13.41 7.65 21.61
N ASP A 244 13.17 8.12 22.84
CA ASP A 244 12.85 9.53 23.09
C ASP A 244 14.03 10.49 22.83
N ALA A 245 15.28 10.02 22.85
CA ALA A 245 16.48 10.85 22.84
C ALA A 245 17.37 10.65 21.60
N HIS A 246 17.32 9.50 20.96
CA HIS A 246 18.27 9.07 19.94
C HIS A 246 17.58 8.40 18.75
N VAL A 247 18.27 8.46 17.62
CA VAL A 247 18.06 7.54 16.50
C VAL A 247 19.22 6.57 16.47
N TYR A 248 18.93 5.28 16.46
CA TYR A 248 19.88 4.18 16.33
C TYR A 248 19.79 3.61 14.93
N TRP A 249 20.92 3.24 14.33
CA TRP A 249 20.91 2.57 13.03
C TRP A 249 22.06 1.57 12.88
N ALA A 250 21.88 0.65 11.94
CA ALA A 250 22.92 -0.20 11.40
C ALA A 250 23.52 0.46 10.15
N SER A 251 24.84 0.62 10.16
CA SER A 251 25.66 1.05 9.02
C SER A 251 26.35 -0.15 8.39
N GLY A 252 26.53 -0.11 7.07
CA GLY A 252 27.40 -1.02 6.33
C GLY A 252 26.67 -2.18 5.65
N GLY A 253 27.30 -2.71 4.59
CA GLY A 253 26.67 -3.73 3.72
C GLY A 253 27.58 -4.52 2.78
N ASP A 254 28.77 -4.02 2.45
CA ASP A 254 29.56 -4.57 1.33
C ASP A 254 31.02 -4.93 1.68
N ASP A 255 31.30 -5.24 2.95
CA ASP A 255 32.68 -5.47 3.41
C ASP A 255 33.64 -4.31 3.02
N ASP A 256 33.14 -3.07 3.05
CA ASP A 256 33.96 -1.90 2.74
C ASP A 256 35.14 -1.85 3.72
N PRO A 257 36.39 -2.02 3.26
CA PRO A 257 37.56 -2.08 4.13
C PRO A 257 37.88 -0.72 4.79
N VAL A 258 37.19 0.35 4.40
CA VAL A 258 37.41 1.73 4.88
C VAL A 258 36.46 2.09 6.02
N ILE A 259 35.23 1.57 6.04
CA ILE A 259 34.27 1.86 7.11
C ILE A 259 33.60 0.55 7.57
N PRO A 260 33.90 0.07 8.78
CA PRO A 260 33.34 -1.17 9.29
C PRO A 260 31.83 -1.04 9.48
N SER A 261 31.11 -2.14 9.25
CA SER A 261 29.71 -2.25 9.61
C SER A 261 29.57 -2.04 11.12
N ALA A 262 28.58 -1.27 11.54
CA ALA A 262 28.50 -0.80 12.91
C ALA A 262 27.07 -0.53 13.34
N ILE A 263 26.82 -0.63 14.64
CA ILE A 263 25.65 -0.01 15.25
C ILE A 263 26.05 1.38 15.74
N ARG A 264 25.30 2.37 15.31
CA ARG A 264 25.53 3.78 15.63
C ARG A 264 24.28 4.42 16.23
N ARG A 265 24.46 5.57 16.86
CA ARG A 265 23.36 6.43 17.28
C ARG A 265 23.66 7.91 17.07
N VAL A 266 22.61 8.71 17.01
CA VAL A 266 22.67 10.17 16.92
C VAL A 266 21.71 10.77 17.94
N GLY A 267 22.18 11.76 18.71
CA GLY A 267 21.30 12.51 19.60
C GLY A 267 20.33 13.38 18.82
N LYS A 268 19.02 13.23 19.04
CA LYS A 268 17.97 13.98 18.32
C LYS A 268 18.10 15.50 18.49
N ALA A 269 18.63 15.94 19.62
CA ALA A 269 18.84 17.35 19.95
C ALA A 269 20.26 17.86 19.65
N SER A 270 21.29 17.05 19.90
CA SER A 270 22.69 17.46 19.72
C SER A 270 23.19 17.26 18.29
N LEU A 271 22.58 16.33 17.54
CA LEU A 271 23.07 15.81 16.26
C LEU A 271 24.49 15.22 16.35
N GLU A 272 24.93 14.86 17.55
CA GLU A 272 26.22 14.19 17.77
C GLU A 272 26.06 12.69 17.48
N VAL A 273 26.96 12.18 16.63
CA VAL A 273 26.99 10.78 16.18
C VAL A 273 28.01 9.99 17.00
N GLU A 274 27.61 8.80 17.45
CA GLU A 274 28.45 7.87 18.19
C GLU A 274 28.44 6.48 17.53
N THR A 275 29.61 5.87 17.40
CA THR A 275 29.73 4.43 17.09
C THR A 275 29.65 3.64 18.39
N LEU A 276 28.64 2.79 18.53
CA LEU A 276 28.45 1.98 19.74
C LEU A 276 29.25 0.69 19.70
N VAL A 277 29.30 0.04 18.53
CA VAL A 277 30.03 -1.21 18.31
C VAL A 277 30.21 -1.48 16.81
N GLU A 278 31.33 -2.10 16.45
CA GLU A 278 31.55 -2.67 15.12
C GLU A 278 30.99 -4.10 15.08
N VAL A 279 30.18 -4.40 14.07
CA VAL A 279 29.44 -5.66 13.93
C VAL A 279 29.57 -6.22 12.52
N GLY A 280 29.05 -7.43 12.31
CA GLY A 280 28.81 -7.97 10.97
C GLY A 280 27.67 -7.22 10.26
N TYR A 281 27.16 -7.82 9.18
CA TYR A 281 26.12 -7.22 8.35
C TYR A 281 24.76 -7.19 9.06
N ALA A 282 24.49 -6.10 9.78
CA ALA A 282 23.25 -5.91 10.50
C ALA A 282 22.13 -5.42 9.55
N VAL A 283 21.08 -6.23 9.42
CA VAL A 283 19.96 -5.99 8.47
C VAL A 283 18.68 -5.53 9.13
N SER A 284 18.59 -5.64 10.45
CA SER A 284 17.42 -5.26 11.24
C SER A 284 17.85 -4.72 12.60
N LEU A 285 17.03 -3.83 13.16
CA LEU A 285 17.31 -3.19 14.44
C LEU A 285 16.00 -2.79 15.12
N ILE A 286 15.78 -3.26 16.34
CA ILE A 286 14.72 -2.80 17.23
C ILE A 286 15.28 -2.61 18.64
N GLY A 287 14.58 -1.88 19.50
CA GLY A 287 15.01 -1.66 20.88
C GLY A 287 13.87 -1.58 21.87
N ASP A 288 14.22 -1.67 23.14
CA ASP A 288 13.38 -1.27 24.27
C ASP A 288 14.08 -0.19 25.10
N GLY A 289 13.55 0.15 26.28
CA GLY A 289 14.12 1.20 27.14
C GLY A 289 15.52 0.91 27.71
N SER A 290 16.15 -0.22 27.37
CA SER A 290 17.47 -0.61 27.89
C SER A 290 18.36 -1.37 26.90
N THR A 291 17.78 -2.04 25.92
CA THR A 291 18.46 -3.03 25.09
C THR A 291 18.13 -2.84 23.62
N LEU A 292 19.15 -2.91 22.76
CA LEU A 292 19.03 -3.07 21.31
C LEU A 292 19.06 -4.55 20.95
N TYR A 293 18.27 -4.93 19.94
CA TYR A 293 18.25 -6.25 19.33
C TYR A 293 18.44 -6.08 17.82
N PHE A 294 19.35 -6.85 17.23
CA PHE A 294 19.65 -6.72 15.81
C PHE A 294 20.03 -8.05 15.18
N GLY A 295 19.60 -8.22 13.94
CA GLY A 295 19.86 -9.39 13.11
C GLY A 295 21.10 -9.23 12.25
N ASP A 296 21.98 -10.22 12.25
CA ASP A 296 23.14 -10.32 11.36
C ASP A 296 22.81 -11.27 10.21
N GLY A 297 22.67 -10.70 9.00
CA GLY A 297 22.17 -11.42 7.83
C GLY A 297 23.11 -12.49 7.29
N TRP A 298 24.43 -12.26 7.31
CA TRP A 298 25.42 -13.24 6.86
C TRP A 298 25.93 -14.13 8.00
N GLY A 299 25.91 -13.62 9.23
CA GLY A 299 26.26 -14.39 10.41
C GLY A 299 25.15 -15.35 10.89
N GLU A 300 23.94 -15.24 10.31
CA GLU A 300 22.72 -15.98 10.66
C GLU A 300 22.43 -15.97 12.17
N LYS A 301 22.57 -14.80 12.78
CA LYS A 301 22.45 -14.62 14.24
C LYS A 301 21.54 -13.46 14.59
N LEU A 302 20.91 -13.59 15.76
CA LEU A 302 20.25 -12.48 16.43
C LEU A 302 21.08 -12.10 17.66
N TYR A 303 21.37 -10.82 17.83
CA TYR A 303 22.15 -10.29 18.95
C TYR A 303 21.30 -9.40 19.84
N LYS A 304 21.77 -9.19 21.07
CA LYS A 304 21.33 -8.11 21.96
C LYS A 304 22.50 -7.36 22.57
N MET A 305 22.32 -6.07 22.87
CA MET A 305 23.33 -5.24 23.55
C MET A 305 22.69 -4.04 24.29
N PRO A 306 23.37 -3.41 25.27
CA PRO A 306 22.88 -2.20 25.91
C PRO A 306 22.77 -1.00 24.95
N LEU A 307 21.82 -0.08 25.24
CA LEU A 307 21.62 1.16 24.45
C LEU A 307 22.84 2.09 24.39
N ASP A 308 23.73 2.05 25.39
CA ASP A 308 24.93 2.90 25.48
C ASP A 308 26.19 2.22 24.89
N GLY A 309 26.03 1.09 24.20
CA GLY A 309 27.15 0.30 23.70
C GLY A 309 27.57 -0.83 24.62
N GLY A 310 28.48 -1.67 24.13
CA GLY A 310 28.97 -2.86 24.82
C GLY A 310 29.12 -4.05 23.89
N GLU A 311 29.70 -5.14 24.40
CA GLU A 311 29.85 -6.37 23.62
C GLU A 311 28.48 -7.01 23.32
N PRO A 312 28.11 -7.21 22.05
CA PRO A 312 26.87 -7.87 21.69
C PRO A 312 26.88 -9.33 22.11
N VAL A 313 25.78 -9.78 22.69
CA VAL A 313 25.59 -11.16 23.10
C VAL A 313 24.66 -11.85 22.11
N VAL A 314 25.05 -13.04 21.65
CA VAL A 314 24.21 -13.87 20.79
C VAL A 314 22.95 -14.27 21.56
N LEU A 315 21.80 -13.88 21.03
CA LEU A 315 20.48 -14.22 21.54
C LEU A 315 19.93 -15.49 20.87
N ALA A 316 20.18 -15.64 19.57
CA ALA A 316 19.87 -16.84 18.80
C ALA A 316 20.97 -17.14 17.78
N SER A 317 21.28 -18.43 17.61
CA SER A 317 22.09 -18.96 16.50
C SER A 317 21.17 -19.60 15.47
N ASP A 318 21.63 -19.74 14.23
CA ASP A 318 20.86 -20.30 13.11
C ASP A 318 19.53 -19.56 12.88
N ALA A 319 19.57 -18.23 12.99
CA ALA A 319 18.40 -17.37 12.88
C ALA A 319 17.92 -17.18 11.42
N GLY A 320 18.62 -17.74 10.43
CA GLY A 320 18.40 -17.44 9.01
C GLY A 320 18.80 -16.01 8.69
N ILE A 321 18.00 -15.30 7.88
CA ILE A 321 18.19 -13.87 7.58
C ILE A 321 17.11 -13.07 8.30
N PRO A 322 17.33 -12.65 9.57
CA PRO A 322 16.35 -11.94 10.38
C PRO A 322 16.18 -10.47 9.95
N GLU A 323 15.67 -10.22 8.75
CA GLU A 323 15.45 -8.87 8.17
C GLU A 323 14.30 -8.12 8.84
N PHE A 324 13.28 -8.85 9.33
CA PHE A 324 12.14 -8.29 10.01
C PHE A 324 12.06 -8.80 11.44
N LEU A 325 11.99 -7.86 12.40
CA LEU A 325 11.87 -8.14 13.81
C LEU A 325 10.59 -7.52 14.37
N ALA A 326 9.95 -8.23 15.28
CA ALA A 326 8.91 -7.72 16.15
C ALA A 326 9.19 -8.13 17.60
N GLN A 327 8.52 -7.49 18.56
CA GLN A 327 8.72 -7.80 19.98
C GLN A 327 7.45 -7.60 20.80
N ASP A 328 7.35 -8.36 21.87
CA ASP A 328 6.44 -8.07 22.98
C ASP A 328 7.25 -7.67 24.24
N ALA A 329 6.62 -7.71 25.42
CA ALA A 329 7.30 -7.39 26.67
C ALA A 329 8.44 -8.36 27.03
N GLU A 330 8.39 -9.62 26.58
CA GLU A 330 9.24 -10.73 27.03
C GLU A 330 10.07 -11.39 25.90
N HIS A 331 9.67 -11.26 24.63
CA HIS A 331 10.21 -12.01 23.51
C HIS A 331 10.56 -11.12 22.31
N ILE A 332 11.49 -11.63 21.50
CA ILE A 332 11.77 -11.16 20.14
C ILE A 332 11.24 -12.22 19.16
N TYR A 333 10.61 -11.75 18.10
CA TYR A 333 10.02 -12.54 17.02
C TYR A 333 10.67 -12.14 15.71
N TRP A 334 10.91 -13.10 14.83
CA TRP A 334 11.48 -12.83 13.51
C TRP A 334 11.07 -13.86 12.48
N THR A 335 11.17 -13.45 11.22
CA THR A 335 11.11 -14.34 10.06
C THR A 335 12.53 -14.69 9.63
N GLY A 336 12.78 -15.95 9.32
CA GLY A 336 14.10 -16.41 8.89
C GLY A 336 14.36 -16.26 7.39
N GLY A 337 13.44 -15.62 6.65
CA GLY A 337 13.49 -15.43 5.20
C GLY A 337 13.57 -16.74 4.41
N ALA A 338 13.98 -16.63 3.15
CA ALA A 338 14.20 -17.77 2.26
C ALA A 338 15.27 -18.76 2.75
N ALA A 339 16.18 -18.30 3.64
CA ALA A 339 17.26 -19.14 4.18
C ALA A 339 16.74 -20.33 5.00
N THR A 340 15.64 -20.13 5.74
CA THR A 340 15.09 -21.18 6.61
C THR A 340 13.60 -21.44 6.41
N ASN A 341 12.84 -20.53 5.77
CA ASN A 341 11.40 -20.66 5.56
C ASN A 341 10.62 -20.93 6.85
N LYS A 342 11.00 -20.21 7.92
CA LYS A 342 10.48 -20.38 9.28
C LYS A 342 10.20 -19.05 9.95
N VAL A 343 9.29 -19.10 10.91
CA VAL A 343 8.99 -18.00 11.85
C VAL A 343 9.40 -18.44 13.25
N TYR A 344 10.09 -17.56 13.98
CA TYR A 344 10.71 -17.91 15.25
C TYR A 344 10.35 -16.93 16.36
N LYS A 345 10.61 -17.36 17.60
CA LYS A 345 10.74 -16.48 18.76
C LYS A 345 11.81 -16.93 19.73
N VAL A 346 12.29 -15.98 20.53
CA VAL A 346 13.20 -16.22 21.65
C VAL A 346 12.91 -15.25 22.78
N ALA A 347 13.08 -15.67 24.03
CA ALA A 347 12.96 -14.76 25.17
C ALA A 347 14.08 -13.70 25.13
N LYS A 348 13.77 -12.46 25.49
CA LYS A 348 14.74 -11.35 25.60
C LYS A 348 15.86 -11.65 26.60
N SER A 349 15.57 -12.47 27.62
CA SER A 349 16.58 -12.99 28.55
C SER A 349 17.58 -13.95 27.90
N GLY A 350 17.27 -14.49 26.72
CA GLY A 350 17.92 -15.65 26.12
C GLY A 350 17.22 -16.94 26.50
N GLY A 351 17.62 -18.04 25.84
CA GLY A 351 17.03 -19.36 26.04
C GLY A 351 16.97 -20.15 24.74
N GLU A 352 16.13 -21.18 24.72
CA GLU A 352 15.87 -21.98 23.52
C GLU A 352 15.03 -21.18 22.52
N VAL A 353 15.43 -21.23 21.25
CA VAL A 353 14.64 -20.67 20.14
C VAL A 353 13.44 -21.57 19.88
N THR A 354 12.25 -20.98 19.86
CA THR A 354 11.02 -21.68 19.50
C THR A 354 10.69 -21.41 18.04
N VAL A 355 10.42 -22.46 17.27
CA VAL A 355 9.84 -22.34 15.93
C VAL A 355 8.32 -22.21 16.05
N ILE A 356 7.77 -21.12 15.53
CA ILE A 356 6.33 -20.84 15.53
C ILE A 356 5.66 -21.47 14.33
N ALA A 357 6.31 -21.37 13.17
CA ALA A 357 5.82 -21.90 11.91
C ALA A 357 6.98 -22.42 11.05
N GLU A 358 6.69 -23.47 10.28
CA GLU A 358 7.62 -24.15 9.38
C GLU A 358 6.99 -24.25 7.99
N ASP A 359 7.84 -24.50 6.98
CA ASP A 359 7.45 -24.64 5.58
C ASP A 359 6.71 -23.40 5.06
N GLU A 360 7.17 -22.21 5.46
CA GLU A 360 6.68 -20.94 4.92
C GLU A 360 7.27 -20.66 3.52
N ALA A 361 6.61 -19.81 2.75
CA ALA A 361 7.08 -19.40 1.43
C ALA A 361 7.77 -18.04 1.51
N GLU A 362 9.04 -18.02 1.91
CA GLU A 362 9.83 -16.80 2.07
C GLU A 362 9.14 -15.77 2.98
N PRO A 363 9.04 -16.07 4.29
CA PRO A 363 8.37 -15.19 5.23
C PRO A 363 9.18 -13.88 5.40
N ALA A 364 8.48 -12.74 5.35
CA ALA A 364 9.05 -11.39 5.35
C ALA A 364 8.53 -10.58 6.55
N GLY A 365 7.69 -9.56 6.33
CA GLY A 365 7.20 -8.67 7.39
C GLY A 365 6.54 -9.43 8.54
N ILE A 366 6.77 -8.96 9.77
CA ILE A 366 6.26 -9.59 11.00
C ILE A 366 5.73 -8.54 11.97
N ALA A 367 4.62 -8.87 12.63
CA ALA A 367 4.02 -8.06 13.69
C ALA A 367 3.46 -8.98 14.80
N VAL A 368 3.27 -8.44 16.01
CA VAL A 368 2.74 -9.20 17.14
C VAL A 368 1.74 -8.38 17.96
N ASP A 369 0.78 -9.07 18.58
CA ASP A 369 -0.06 -8.54 19.65
C ASP A 369 0.08 -9.40 20.93
N ALA A 370 -0.84 -9.26 21.88
CA ALA A 370 -0.80 -10.03 23.13
C ALA A 370 -1.10 -11.54 22.95
N GLY A 371 -1.69 -11.96 21.84
CA GLY A 371 -2.14 -13.33 21.60
C GLY A 371 -1.51 -14.01 20.38
N PHE A 372 -1.10 -13.25 19.37
CA PHE A 372 -0.74 -13.75 18.05
C PHE A 372 0.53 -13.12 17.48
N VAL A 373 1.20 -13.93 16.66
CA VAL A 373 2.23 -13.49 15.72
C VAL A 373 1.63 -13.49 14.32
N TYR A 374 1.89 -12.44 13.58
CA TYR A 374 1.42 -12.20 12.22
C TYR A 374 2.63 -12.09 11.29
N TRP A 375 2.57 -12.70 10.12
CA TRP A 375 3.63 -12.56 9.12
C TRP A 375 3.08 -12.57 7.70
N ALA A 376 3.83 -11.93 6.80
CA ALA A 376 3.58 -11.93 5.36
C ALA A 376 4.56 -12.89 4.66
N ASN A 377 4.09 -13.56 3.62
CA ASN A 377 4.91 -14.42 2.76
C ASN A 377 5.05 -13.80 1.38
N VAL A 378 6.30 -13.62 0.94
CA VAL A 378 6.61 -13.07 -0.39
C VAL A 378 6.36 -14.11 -1.48
N GLY A 379 6.66 -15.39 -1.18
CA GLY A 379 6.66 -16.46 -2.17
C GLY A 379 5.28 -17.01 -2.54
N ASP A 380 4.30 -16.94 -1.63
CA ASP A 380 2.92 -17.41 -1.87
C ASP A 380 1.83 -16.35 -1.68
N GLY A 381 2.20 -15.12 -1.29
CA GLY A 381 1.28 -14.00 -1.12
C GLY A 381 0.37 -14.10 0.10
N GLY A 382 0.58 -15.07 1.00
CA GLY A 382 -0.26 -15.21 2.18
C GLY A 382 0.14 -14.27 3.31
N VAL A 383 -0.85 -13.69 3.98
CA VAL A 383 -0.69 -13.10 5.33
C VAL A 383 -1.26 -14.07 6.35
N PHE A 384 -0.44 -14.52 7.28
CA PHE A 384 -0.81 -15.56 8.25
C PHE A 384 -0.74 -15.05 9.68
N LYS A 385 -1.44 -15.76 10.59
CA LYS A 385 -1.23 -15.67 12.04
C LYS A 385 -1.10 -17.02 12.70
N ALA A 386 -0.41 -17.06 13.84
CA ALA A 386 -0.38 -18.19 14.75
C ALA A 386 -0.40 -17.71 16.21
N PRO A 387 -0.94 -18.50 17.16
CA PRO A 387 -0.89 -18.15 18.58
C PRO A 387 0.57 -18.02 19.07
N ILE A 388 0.84 -17.03 19.91
CA ILE A 388 2.18 -16.83 20.51
C ILE A 388 2.62 -18.07 21.31
N ALA A 389 1.69 -18.80 21.92
CA ALA A 389 1.98 -20.04 22.64
C ALA A 389 2.36 -21.23 21.72
N GLY A 390 2.35 -21.04 20.40
CA GLY A 390 2.43 -22.10 19.41
C GLY A 390 1.04 -22.67 19.06
N GLY A 391 0.90 -23.19 17.85
CA GLY A 391 -0.37 -23.71 17.35
C GLY A 391 -0.44 -23.70 15.82
N GLN A 392 -1.60 -24.06 15.28
CA GLN A 392 -1.84 -24.04 13.85
C GLN A 392 -1.87 -22.59 13.32
N LYS A 393 -1.21 -22.35 12.19
CA LYS A 393 -1.33 -21.09 11.45
C LYS A 393 -2.66 -20.98 10.71
N THR A 394 -3.15 -19.76 10.58
CA THR A 394 -4.38 -19.43 9.84
C THR A 394 -4.08 -18.34 8.81
N LEU A 395 -4.57 -18.52 7.59
CA LEU A 395 -4.54 -17.48 6.55
C LEU A 395 -5.53 -16.36 6.90
N ILE A 396 -5.07 -15.12 6.83
CA ILE A 396 -5.85 -13.91 7.11
C ILE A 396 -6.28 -13.25 5.82
N HIS A 397 -5.34 -13.10 4.89
CA HIS A 397 -5.55 -12.44 3.62
C HIS A 397 -4.63 -13.03 2.56
N GLN A 398 -5.10 -13.08 1.32
CA GLN A 398 -4.37 -13.61 0.18
C GLN A 398 -4.12 -12.48 -0.82
N GLY A 399 -2.86 -12.12 -0.98
CA GLY A 399 -2.37 -11.28 -2.08
C GLY A 399 -1.58 -12.12 -3.09
N VAL A 400 -0.64 -11.47 -3.77
CA VAL A 400 0.27 -12.11 -4.75
C VAL A 400 1.68 -12.27 -4.18
N SER A 401 2.27 -11.19 -3.66
CA SER A 401 3.61 -11.20 -3.09
C SER A 401 3.71 -10.21 -1.92
N MET A 402 3.34 -10.71 -0.73
CA MET A 402 3.15 -9.90 0.47
C MET A 402 4.49 -9.69 1.19
N SER A 403 4.86 -8.44 1.45
CA SER A 403 6.18 -8.09 1.97
C SER A 403 6.10 -7.39 3.33
N GLY A 404 5.88 -6.07 3.37
CA GLY A 404 5.84 -5.30 4.60
C GLY A 404 4.60 -5.64 5.42
N LEU A 405 4.75 -5.63 6.75
CA LEU A 405 3.65 -5.84 7.69
C LEU A 405 3.81 -4.94 8.92
N ALA A 406 2.74 -4.26 9.32
CA ALA A 406 2.66 -3.48 10.55
C ALA A 406 1.29 -3.68 11.21
N LEU A 407 1.24 -3.72 12.53
CA LEU A 407 -0.02 -3.81 13.29
C LEU A 407 -0.26 -2.51 14.04
N ARG A 408 -1.49 -2.00 13.97
CA ARG A 408 -1.98 -0.88 14.78
C ARG A 408 -3.40 -1.16 15.25
N GLY A 409 -3.59 -1.24 16.57
CA GLY A 409 -4.86 -1.73 17.14
C GLY A 409 -5.25 -3.09 16.56
N SER A 410 -6.46 -3.20 16.00
CA SER A 410 -6.96 -4.40 15.32
C SER A 410 -6.65 -4.44 13.80
N THR A 411 -5.88 -3.49 13.27
CA THR A 411 -5.65 -3.37 11.83
C THR A 411 -4.23 -3.78 11.45
N LEU A 412 -4.12 -4.77 10.56
CA LEU A 412 -2.87 -5.11 9.88
C LEU A 412 -2.72 -4.28 8.61
N PHE A 413 -1.63 -3.55 8.52
CA PHE A 413 -1.19 -2.88 7.30
C PHE A 413 -0.17 -3.76 6.60
N SER A 414 -0.37 -4.00 5.31
CA SER A 414 0.49 -4.89 4.54
C SER A 414 0.73 -4.37 3.14
N THR A 415 1.89 -4.69 2.55
CA THR A 415 2.20 -4.34 1.16
C THR A 415 2.22 -5.57 0.27
N ASP A 416 1.60 -5.47 -0.91
CA ASP A 416 1.71 -6.44 -2.00
C ASP A 416 2.61 -5.82 -3.08
N THR A 417 3.74 -6.46 -3.35
CA THR A 417 4.72 -5.96 -4.33
C THR A 417 4.43 -6.40 -5.75
N SER A 418 3.38 -7.21 -5.98
CA SER A 418 3.01 -7.77 -7.28
C SER A 418 1.50 -7.64 -7.54
N GLY A 419 1.05 -8.06 -8.73
CA GLY A 419 -0.32 -7.88 -9.18
C GLY A 419 -0.72 -6.41 -9.15
N ASN A 420 -1.73 -6.07 -8.35
CA ASN A 420 -2.22 -4.69 -8.20
C ASN A 420 -1.23 -3.73 -7.50
N ARG A 421 -0.09 -4.23 -7.00
CA ARG A 421 0.96 -3.47 -6.29
C ARG A 421 0.38 -2.55 -5.21
N SER A 422 -0.24 -3.18 -4.22
CA SER A 422 -1.17 -2.52 -3.30
C SER A 422 -0.61 -2.31 -1.91
N VAL A 423 -1.16 -1.31 -1.21
CA VAL A 423 -1.02 -1.17 0.25
C VAL A 423 -2.39 -1.40 0.85
N ASN A 424 -2.47 -2.31 1.81
CA ASN A 424 -3.73 -2.84 2.32
C ASN A 424 -3.85 -2.60 3.82
N ALA A 425 -5.08 -2.40 4.28
CA ALA A 425 -5.46 -2.39 5.69
C ALA A 425 -6.50 -3.50 5.93
N HIS A 426 -6.13 -4.54 6.66
CA HIS A 426 -7.00 -5.63 7.06
C HIS A 426 -7.45 -5.45 8.50
N ASP A 427 -8.75 -5.30 8.72
CA ASP A 427 -9.34 -5.26 10.06
C ASP A 427 -9.59 -6.67 10.58
N LEU A 428 -8.88 -7.04 11.64
CA LEU A 428 -8.92 -8.37 12.27
C LEU A 428 -10.25 -8.67 12.97
N GLU A 429 -11.07 -7.65 13.27
CA GLU A 429 -12.38 -7.84 13.90
C GLU A 429 -13.47 -8.13 12.87
N SER A 430 -13.56 -7.31 11.82
CA SER A 430 -14.55 -7.50 10.76
C SER A 430 -14.12 -8.48 9.67
N ASN A 431 -12.84 -8.89 9.67
CA ASN A 431 -12.23 -9.71 8.62
C ASN A 431 -12.37 -9.07 7.23
N ARG A 432 -12.25 -7.74 7.16
CA ARG A 432 -12.39 -6.95 5.93
C ARG A 432 -11.05 -6.31 5.57
N THR A 433 -10.68 -6.41 4.30
CA THR A 433 -9.51 -5.72 3.75
C THR A 433 -9.94 -4.48 2.97
N THR A 434 -9.26 -3.37 3.20
CA THR A 434 -9.38 -2.14 2.41
C THR A 434 -8.07 -1.87 1.70
N VAL A 435 -8.10 -1.79 0.38
CA VAL A 435 -6.96 -1.36 -0.43
C VAL A 435 -6.80 0.15 -0.30
N LEU A 436 -5.73 0.61 0.35
CA LEU A 436 -5.45 2.02 0.59
C LEU A 436 -4.83 2.71 -0.62
N ALA A 437 -3.99 1.99 -1.37
CA ALA A 437 -3.29 2.48 -2.54
C ALA A 437 -3.07 1.32 -3.53
N LEU A 438 -3.01 1.67 -4.81
CA LEU A 438 -2.74 0.78 -5.95
C LEU A 438 -1.52 1.27 -6.71
N ASP A 439 -0.96 0.43 -7.57
CA ASP A 439 0.13 0.80 -8.49
C ASP A 439 1.37 1.38 -7.81
N GLN A 440 1.64 0.96 -6.58
CA GLN A 440 2.77 1.45 -5.82
C GLN A 440 4.10 0.88 -6.37
N PRO A 441 5.20 1.66 -6.39
CA PRO A 441 6.48 1.24 -6.96
C PRO A 441 7.24 0.23 -6.06
N VAL A 442 6.73 -0.99 -5.95
CA VAL A 442 7.31 -2.08 -5.13
C VAL A 442 7.43 -1.66 -3.65
N ALA A 443 6.27 -1.40 -3.03
CA ALA A 443 6.20 -1.08 -1.60
C ALA A 443 6.60 -2.30 -0.76
N TRP A 444 7.70 -2.21 0.00
CA TRP A 444 8.33 -3.36 0.66
C TRP A 444 8.52 -3.18 2.17
N ARG A 445 8.37 -1.95 2.68
CA ARG A 445 8.26 -1.65 4.11
C ARG A 445 6.98 -0.89 4.36
N VAL A 446 6.36 -1.13 5.51
CA VAL A 446 5.21 -0.36 5.98
C VAL A 446 5.36 -0.10 7.47
N LEU A 447 4.96 1.10 7.90
CA LEU A 447 4.96 1.53 9.28
C LEU A 447 3.62 2.21 9.57
N ALA A 448 2.96 1.81 10.65
CA ALA A 448 1.67 2.39 11.06
C ALA A 448 1.74 2.82 12.54
N PRO A 449 2.40 3.96 12.86
CA PRO A 449 2.51 4.42 14.23
C PRO A 449 1.13 4.77 14.81
N GLU A 450 0.99 4.61 16.13
CA GLU A 450 -0.21 5.01 16.85
C GLU A 450 -0.45 6.52 16.71
N GLY A 451 -1.69 6.91 16.42
CA GLY A 451 -2.10 8.31 16.29
C GLY A 451 -1.56 9.07 15.07
N GLN A 452 -0.91 8.39 14.12
CA GLN A 452 -0.37 9.00 12.88
C GLN A 452 -0.94 8.33 11.62
N GLY A 453 -0.56 8.82 10.45
CA GLY A 453 -0.83 8.14 9.18
C GLY A 453 0.01 6.88 9.01
N VAL A 454 -0.19 6.22 7.88
CA VAL A 454 0.58 5.03 7.47
C VAL A 454 1.67 5.47 6.52
N PHE A 455 2.86 4.91 6.69
CA PHE A 455 4.01 5.18 5.85
C PHE A 455 4.45 3.90 5.16
N TRP A 456 4.94 4.00 3.93
CA TRP A 456 5.65 2.89 3.30
C TRP A 456 6.82 3.40 2.50
N SER A 457 7.84 2.55 2.38
CA SER A 457 8.94 2.80 1.47
C SER A 457 8.89 1.81 0.31
N SER A 458 9.40 2.28 -0.82
CA SER A 458 9.37 1.60 -2.10
C SER A 458 10.82 1.45 -2.59
N ALA A 459 11.13 0.35 -3.26
CA ALA A 459 12.47 0.12 -3.80
C ALA A 459 12.64 0.65 -5.23
N GLY A 460 11.57 1.13 -5.87
CA GLY A 460 11.54 1.43 -7.30
C GLY A 460 11.85 0.20 -8.17
N ASP A 461 11.99 0.37 -9.48
CA ASP A 461 12.31 -0.72 -10.43
C ASP A 461 13.83 -0.99 -10.53
N TYR A 462 14.51 -1.18 -9.40
CA TYR A 462 15.97 -1.40 -9.27
C TYR A 462 16.88 -0.33 -9.92
N ARG A 463 16.29 0.78 -10.41
CA ARG A 463 16.93 1.86 -11.17
C ARG A 463 17.06 3.17 -10.39
N TYR A 464 17.12 3.09 -9.04
CA TYR A 464 17.32 4.24 -8.15
C TYR A 464 16.12 5.19 -7.98
N GLU A 465 14.89 4.64 -7.99
CA GLU A 465 13.63 5.39 -7.87
C GLU A 465 12.86 5.01 -6.59
N GLY A 466 13.56 4.88 -5.46
CA GLY A 466 12.93 4.58 -4.19
C GLY A 466 12.15 5.77 -3.66
N GLU A 467 10.98 5.49 -3.10
CA GLU A 467 10.05 6.50 -2.59
C GLU A 467 9.69 6.25 -1.13
N VAL A 468 9.29 7.31 -0.44
CA VAL A 468 8.61 7.23 0.85
C VAL A 468 7.28 7.95 0.73
N ALA A 469 6.20 7.21 0.98
CA ALA A 469 4.84 7.72 0.88
C ALA A 469 4.16 7.76 2.25
N PHE A 470 3.21 8.68 2.38
CA PHE A 470 2.37 8.87 3.55
C PHE A 470 0.90 8.83 3.17
N TYR A 471 0.11 8.09 3.94
CA TYR A 471 -1.34 8.03 3.78
C TYR A 471 -2.04 8.34 5.08
N GLN A 472 -3.01 9.24 4.99
CA GLN A 472 -3.95 9.54 6.05
C GLN A 472 -5.36 9.44 5.45
N ALA A 473 -6.21 8.62 6.06
CA ALA A 473 -7.61 8.61 5.68
C ALA A 473 -8.25 9.99 5.96
N PRO A 474 -9.18 10.48 5.12
CA PRO A 474 -9.86 11.77 5.27
C PRO A 474 -10.61 11.98 6.59
#